data_AF-A0A928TMB8-F1
#
_entry.id   AF-A0A928TMB8-F1
#
_cell.length_a   1.000
_cell.length_b   1.000
_cell.length_c   1.000
_cell.angle_alpha   90.00
_cell.angle_beta   90.00
_cell.angle_gamma   90.00
#
_symmetry.space_group_name_H-M   'P 1'
#
loop_
_entity.id
_entity.type
_entity.pdbx_description
1 polymer ?
#
loop_
_entity_poly.entity_id
_entity_poly.type
_entity_poly.pdbx_seq_one_letter_code
_entity_poly.pdbx_strand_id
1 'polypeptide(L)'
;MADFPPPDPAHDSLPASPPQASLRQVAGAVFWSFFGVRKGKAMRHDAVTVRPHQVIIVGVVAAAVFVLTLLVVVRTILTFAGA
;
A
#
# COMPACT_ATOMS: atom_id res chain seq x y z
N MET A 1 23.56 20.38 -50.70
CA MET A 1 23.82 19.06 -50.12
C MET A 1 23.05 19.01 -48.80
N ALA A 2 21.78 18.62 -48.86
CA ALA A 2 20.94 18.48 -47.69
C ALA A 2 21.31 17.17 -46.98
N ASP A 3 21.65 17.27 -45.70
CA ASP A 3 21.66 16.10 -44.82
C ASP A 3 21.05 16.52 -43.48
N PHE A 4 19.73 16.78 -43.52
CA PHE A 4 18.93 16.83 -42.31
C PHE A 4 18.54 15.38 -42.04
N PRO A 5 18.97 14.76 -40.93
CA PRO A 5 18.59 13.40 -40.63
C PRO A 5 17.05 13.32 -40.56
N PRO A 6 16.45 12.23 -41.06
CA PRO A 6 15.00 12.06 -41.08
C PRO A 6 14.42 12.22 -39.66
N PRO A 7 13.27 12.87 -39.48
CA PRO A 7 12.62 12.96 -38.18
C PRO A 7 12.32 11.55 -37.67
N ASP A 8 12.86 11.21 -36.50
CA ASP A 8 12.64 9.91 -35.87
C ASP A 8 11.13 9.65 -35.71
N PRO A 9 10.57 8.60 -36.33
CA PRO A 9 9.12 8.33 -36.27
C PRO A 9 8.67 7.68 -34.93
N ALA A 10 9.41 7.88 -33.83
CA ALA A 10 9.34 6.97 -32.68
C ALA A 10 9.25 7.61 -31.28
N HIS A 11 8.80 8.87 -31.17
CA HIS A 11 8.50 9.47 -29.85
C HIS A 11 7.03 9.85 -29.62
N ASP A 12 6.12 9.27 -30.39
CA ASP A 12 4.66 9.37 -30.18
C ASP A 12 4.02 8.02 -29.79
N SER A 13 4.73 7.17 -29.07
CA SER A 13 4.08 6.08 -28.35
C SER A 13 3.43 6.65 -27.09
N LEU A 14 2.23 7.24 -27.27
CA LEU A 14 1.32 7.58 -26.18
C LEU A 14 1.31 6.42 -25.18
N PRO A 15 1.54 6.68 -23.88
CA PRO A 15 1.66 5.61 -22.90
C PRO A 15 0.42 4.72 -23.01
N ALA A 16 0.64 3.46 -23.38
CA ALA A 16 -0.42 2.45 -23.40
C ALA A 16 -1.15 2.50 -22.05
N SER A 17 -2.47 2.70 -22.07
CA SER A 17 -3.28 2.82 -20.87
C SER A 17 -2.92 1.71 -19.88
N PRO A 18 -2.63 2.06 -18.60
CA PRO A 18 -2.20 1.06 -17.63
C PRO A 18 -3.26 -0.04 -17.54
N PRO A 19 -2.86 -1.33 -17.54
CA PRO A 19 -3.80 -2.43 -17.43
C PRO A 19 -4.67 -2.23 -16.19
N GLN A 20 -5.99 -2.35 -16.35
CA GLN A 20 -6.94 -2.16 -15.25
C GLN A 20 -6.56 -3.08 -14.08
N ALA A 21 -6.29 -2.48 -12.92
CA ALA A 21 -5.95 -3.23 -11.74
C ALA A 21 -7.11 -4.18 -11.41
N SER A 22 -6.80 -5.47 -11.31
CA SER A 22 -7.83 -6.45 -10.96
C SER A 22 -8.37 -6.17 -9.55
N LEU A 23 -9.64 -6.48 -9.29
CA LEU A 23 -10.26 -6.30 -7.97
C LEU A 23 -9.46 -6.96 -6.84
N ARG A 24 -8.78 -8.06 -7.14
CA ARG A 24 -7.89 -8.76 -6.20
C ARG A 24 -6.63 -7.96 -5.88
N GLN A 25 -6.08 -7.24 -6.86
CA GLN A 25 -4.94 -6.35 -6.67
C GLN A 25 -5.34 -5.10 -5.88
N VAL A 26 -6.56 -4.60 -6.08
CA VAL A 26 -7.13 -3.52 -5.28
C VAL A 26 -7.32 -3.98 -3.82
N ALA A 27 -7.92 -5.15 -3.59
CA ALA A 27 -8.06 -5.70 -2.24
C ALA A 27 -6.71 -5.95 -1.54
N GLY A 28 -5.73 -6.48 -2.28
CA GLY A 28 -4.36 -6.68 -1.77
C GLY A 28 -3.64 -5.36 -1.45
N ALA A 29 -3.82 -4.34 -2.29
CA ALA A 29 -3.29 -2.99 -2.05
C ALA A 29 -3.97 -2.32 -0.84
N VAL A 30 -5.27 -2.51 -0.67
CA VAL A 30 -6.03 -2.02 0.48
C VAL A 30 -5.53 -2.71 1.76
N PHE A 31 -5.32 -4.02 1.73
CA PHE A 31 -4.80 -4.78 2.87
C PHE A 31 -3.37 -4.36 3.26
N TRP A 32 -2.51 -4.13 2.27
CA TRP A 32 -1.15 -3.58 2.49
C TRP A 32 -1.17 -2.12 2.98
N SER A 33 -2.26 -1.39 2.70
CA SER A 33 -2.49 -0.05 3.23
C SER A 33 -2.93 -0.08 4.71
N PHE A 34 -3.69 -1.09 5.14
CA PHE A 34 -4.07 -1.27 6.55
C PHE A 34 -2.88 -1.62 7.46
N PHE A 35 -1.93 -2.41 6.95
CA PHE A 35 -0.77 -2.84 7.71
C PHE A 35 0.41 -1.85 7.69
N GLY A 36 0.36 -0.79 6.87
CA GLY A 36 1.39 0.26 6.90
C GLY A 36 2.77 -0.15 6.36
N VAL A 37 2.85 -1.20 5.53
CA VAL A 37 4.14 -1.73 5.02
C VAL A 37 4.51 -1.13 3.65
N ARG A 38 4.05 0.09 3.32
CA ARG A 38 4.71 0.86 2.25
C ARG A 38 5.95 1.57 2.83
N LYS A 39 6.89 0.81 3.37
CA LYS A 39 8.22 1.33 3.70
C LYS A 39 8.99 1.46 2.40
N GLY A 40 8.88 2.64 1.81
CA GLY A 40 9.63 3.06 0.63
C GLY A 40 11.08 2.65 0.75
N LYS A 41 11.46 1.73 -0.14
CA LYS A 41 12.81 1.61 -0.67
C LYS A 41 13.20 3.03 -1.10
N ALA A 42 14.30 3.53 -0.55
CA ALA A 42 14.87 4.87 -0.81
C ALA A 42 14.21 6.05 -0.07
N MET A 43 14.76 6.38 1.09
CA MET A 43 15.21 7.75 1.39
C MET A 43 16.24 7.66 2.52
N ARG A 44 17.47 7.24 2.18
CA ARG A 44 18.59 7.03 3.12
C ARG A 44 19.22 8.34 3.65
N HIS A 45 18.52 9.48 3.54
CA HIS A 45 19.02 10.76 4.04
C HIS A 45 18.11 11.43 5.08
N ASP A 46 16.79 11.23 5.04
CA ASP A 46 15.86 11.91 5.97
C ASP A 46 15.26 11.00 7.07
N ALA A 47 15.60 9.70 7.05
CA ALA A 47 15.20 8.74 8.09
C ALA A 47 15.90 8.96 9.46
N VAL A 48 16.70 10.02 9.59
CA VAL A 48 17.48 10.34 10.80
C VAL A 48 16.65 11.15 11.81
N THR A 49 15.58 11.84 11.39
CA THR A 49 14.80 12.69 12.31
C THR A 49 13.53 12.02 12.84
N VAL A 50 12.84 11.18 12.06
CA VAL A 50 11.70 10.40 12.57
C VAL A 50 12.20 9.07 13.10
N ARG A 51 12.40 8.99 14.42
CA ARG A 51 12.98 7.82 15.07
C ARG A 51 12.12 6.58 14.78
N PRO A 52 12.63 5.55 14.08
CA PRO A 52 11.88 4.37 13.64
C PRO A 52 11.09 3.64 14.73
N HIS A 53 11.48 3.77 15.99
CA HIS A 53 10.78 3.19 17.13
C HIS A 53 9.32 3.64 17.28
N GLN A 54 8.98 4.90 16.97
CA GLN A 54 7.60 5.38 17.11
C GLN A 54 6.66 4.67 16.13
N VAL A 55 7.11 4.43 14.91
CA VAL A 55 6.34 3.71 13.89
C VAL A 55 6.07 2.27 14.33
N ILE A 56 7.05 1.63 14.97
CA ILE A 56 6.90 0.27 15.51
C ILE A 56 5.88 0.24 16.64
N ILE A 57 5.95 1.18 17.58
CA ILE A 57 5.01 1.26 18.71
C ILE A 57 3.59 1.48 18.21
N VAL A 58 3.39 2.46 17.32
CA VAL A 58 2.06 2.77 16.75
C VAL A 58 1.52 1.59 15.95
N GLY A 59 2.36 0.89 15.17
CA GLY A 59 1.96 -0.31 14.43
C GLY A 59 1.52 -1.45 15.36
N VAL A 60 2.25 -1.67 16.47
CA VAL A 60 1.90 -2.70 17.46
C VAL A 60 0.60 -2.36 18.19
N VAL A 61 0.40 -1.10 18.58
CA VAL A 61 -0.84 -0.65 19.22
C VAL A 61 -2.03 -0.80 18.27
N ALA A 62 -1.88 -0.39 17.01
CA ALA A 62 -2.94 -0.53 16.00
C ALA A 62 -3.29 -2.01 15.75
N ALA A 63 -2.28 -2.89 15.68
CA ALA A 63 -2.49 -4.34 15.56
C ALA A 63 -3.24 -4.92 16.77
N ALA A 64 -2.88 -4.50 17.99
CA ALA A 64 -3.55 -4.93 19.21
C ALA A 64 -5.03 -4.50 19.23
N VAL A 65 -5.32 -3.25 18.87
CA VAL A 65 -6.70 -2.73 18.77
C VAL A 65 -7.50 -3.50 17.70
N PHE A 66 -6.90 -3.80 16.55
CA PHE A 66 -7.55 -4.59 15.51
C PHE A 66 -7.94 -5.99 16.00
N VAL A 67 -7.02 -6.67 16.69
CA VAL A 67 -7.29 -7.99 17.29
C VAL A 67 -8.38 -7.92 18.35
N LEU A 68 -8.34 -6.94 19.25
CA LEU A 68 -9.38 -6.75 20.27
C LEU A 68 -10.76 -6.53 19.65
N THR A 69 -10.82 -5.72 18.58
CA THR A 69 -12.05 -5.47 17.84
C THR A 69 -12.63 -6.77 17.30
N LEU A 70 -11.79 -7.62 16.71
CA LEU A 70 -12.23 -8.92 16.19
C LEU A 70 -12.72 -9.85 17.31
N LEU A 71 -12.03 -9.87 18.46
CA LEU A 71 -12.45 -10.64 19.64
C LEU A 71 -13.82 -10.20 20.14
N VAL A 72 -14.07 -8.89 20.22
CA VAL A 72 -15.36 -8.34 20.63
C VAL A 72 -16.47 -8.79 19.68
N VAL A 73 -16.22 -8.68 18.36
CA VAL A 73 -17.18 -9.13 17.33
C VAL A 73 -17.48 -10.62 17.48
N VAL A 74 -16.46 -11.46 17.62
CA VAL A 74 -16.64 -12.91 17.79
C VAL A 74 -17.42 -13.23 19.07
N ARG A 75 -17.07 -12.60 20.19
CA ARG A 75 -17.77 -12.80 21.46
C ARG A 75 -19.22 -12.39 21.37
N THR A 76 -19.49 -11.29 20.66
CA THR A 76 -20.84 -10.81 20.38
C THR A 76 -21.63 -11.87 19.60
N ILE A 77 -21.06 -12.41 18.53
CA ILE A 77 -21.68 -13.48 17.73
C ILE A 77 -21.94 -14.74 18.56
N LEU A 78 -20.98 -15.19 19.38
CA LEU A 78 -21.15 -16.36 20.25
C LEU A 78 -22.25 -16.17 21.29
N THR A 79 -22.39 -14.94 21.81
CA THR A 79 -23.46 -14.59 22.75
C THR A 79 -24.81 -14.62 22.05
N PHE A 80 -24.90 -14.17 20.80
CA PHE A 80 -26.12 -14.25 19.99
C PHE A 80 -26.47 -15.66 19.52
N ALA A 81 -25.48 -16.52 19.28
CA ALA A 81 -25.67 -17.89 18.81
C ALA A 81 -25.92 -18.89 19.95
N GLY A 82 -25.54 -18.54 21.19
CA GLY A 82 -25.76 -19.33 22.39
C GLY A 82 -27.00 -18.91 23.20
N ALA A 83 -27.84 -18.02 22.66
CA ALA A 83 -29.17 -17.68 23.16
C ALA A 83 -30.24 -18.45 22.38
#